data_AF-A0A8X6JID8-F1
#
_entry.id   AF-A0A8X6JID8-F1
#
_cell.length_a   1.000
_cell.length_b   1.000
_cell.length_c   1.000
_cell.angle_alpha   90.00
_cell.angle_beta   90.00
_cell.angle_gamma   90.00
#
_symmetry.space_group_name_H-M   'P 1'
#
loop_
_entity.id
_entity.type
_entity.pdbx_description
1 polymer ?
#
loop_
_entity_poly.entity_id
_entity_poly.type
_entity_poly.pdbx_seq_one_letter_code
_entity_poly.pdbx_strand_id
1 'polypeptide(L)'
;MSKYVRRRGSKTLTNGHIVMNYHCCRSGTYKPKGKGVKSLKSQVSAKIGISCPTTIKVRQSTENVVVQYFPNHKNHENHFEHLRLSESDRAAVAGIDIREEITVDSGRKMLIEKKDIHNIKRDFNINGYIKRNEVDAVSVKLWTKEIKNNGENCIVFFKEQGQSGNDYGLKDEDFLLIIMTDFQKEMITKYGKDKICIDVTHGLNSYDFNLYSVLVVDEHKNGISVAFCFSNKSSEDVFRIYFSAIKNAVGIIETTTFMNDDIPAFIMLGVM
;
A
#
# COMPACT_ATOMS: atom_id res chain seq x y z
N MET A 1 16.32 14.61 4.41
CA MET A 1 16.87 13.59 5.34
C MET A 1 18.13 12.98 4.72
N SER A 2 19.19 12.73 5.48
CA SER A 2 20.49 12.25 4.97
C SER A 2 20.92 10.95 5.63
N LYS A 3 21.51 10.02 4.87
CA LYS A 3 22.05 8.75 5.40
C LYS A 3 23.57 8.73 5.33
N TYR A 4 24.20 8.28 6.42
CA TYR A 4 25.65 8.14 6.51
C TYR A 4 26.05 6.67 6.56
N VAL A 5 27.11 6.32 5.83
CA VAL A 5 27.60 4.94 5.70
C VAL A 5 29.09 4.87 6.00
N ARG A 6 29.49 3.79 6.66
CA ARG A 6 30.89 3.49 6.94
C ARG A 6 31.51 2.80 5.72
N ARG A 7 32.57 3.38 5.16
CA ARG A 7 33.28 2.82 3.99
C ARG A 7 34.46 1.93 4.35
N ARG A 8 35.04 2.12 5.53
CA ARG A 8 36.20 1.40 6.05
C ARG A 8 35.89 0.94 7.47
N GLY A 9 36.48 -0.19 7.89
CA GLY A 9 36.38 -0.65 9.27
C GLY A 9 36.83 0.42 10.27
N SER A 10 36.47 0.22 11.53
CA SER A 10 37.04 0.99 12.64
C SER A 10 38.56 0.89 12.65
N LYS A 11 39.21 1.96 13.08
CA LYS A 11 40.67 1.97 13.30
C LYS A 11 40.93 2.09 14.79
N THR A 12 41.74 1.20 15.32
CA THR A 12 42.27 1.31 16.69
C THR A 12 43.54 2.13 16.66
N LEU A 13 43.60 3.19 17.46
CA LEU A 13 44.77 4.02 17.65
C LEU A 13 45.72 3.36 18.67
N THR A 14 46.97 3.80 18.69
CA THR A 14 48.01 3.32 19.62
C THR A 14 47.64 3.51 21.10
N ASN A 15 46.79 4.50 21.41
CA ASN A 15 46.25 4.74 22.75
C ASN A 15 44.98 3.93 23.07
N GLY A 16 44.64 2.91 22.27
CA GLY A 16 43.46 2.06 22.43
C GLY A 16 42.13 2.69 21.96
N HIS A 17 42.13 3.95 21.54
CA HIS A 17 40.90 4.62 21.09
C HIS A 17 40.44 4.10 19.73
N ILE A 18 39.13 3.96 19.55
CA ILE A 18 38.52 3.52 18.30
C ILE A 18 38.03 4.73 17.51
N VAL A 19 38.43 4.82 16.24
CA VAL A 19 38.00 5.88 15.33
C VAL A 19 37.15 5.30 14.21
N MET A 20 35.99 5.93 13.99
CA MET A 20 35.04 5.58 12.93
C MET A 20 34.67 6.83 12.13
N ASN A 21 34.66 6.70 10.81
CA ASN A 21 34.23 7.77 9.91
C ASN A 21 33.02 7.31 9.10
N TYR A 22 31.95 8.09 9.15
CA TYR A 22 30.76 7.88 8.37
C TYR A 22 30.65 9.00 7.34
N HIS A 23 30.42 8.63 6.08
CA HIS A 23 30.32 9.57 4.97
C HIS A 23 28.92 9.52 4.39
N CYS A 24 28.48 10.60 3.72
CA CYS A 24 27.23 10.59 2.98
C CYS A 24 27.10 9.35 2.08
N CYS A 25 25.92 8.71 2.11
CA CYS A 25 25.59 7.56 1.28
C CYS A 25 25.70 7.85 -0.22
N ARG A 26 25.48 9.11 -0.64
CA ARG A 26 25.59 9.55 -2.04
C ARG A 26 27.02 9.89 -2.47
N SER A 27 27.94 10.13 -1.54
CA SER A 27 29.33 10.50 -1.88
C SER A 27 30.06 9.35 -2.62
N GLY A 28 30.93 9.73 -3.56
CA GLY A 28 31.82 8.85 -4.31
C GLY A 28 31.30 8.47 -5.69
N THR A 29 32.10 7.68 -6.42
CA THR A 29 31.74 7.12 -7.72
C THR A 29 31.09 5.76 -7.60
N TYR A 30 30.15 5.48 -8.49
CA TYR A 30 29.63 4.13 -8.69
C TYR A 30 30.69 3.29 -9.39
N LYS A 31 30.96 2.10 -8.85
CA LYS A 31 31.79 1.10 -9.51
C LYS A 31 30.88 -0.06 -9.93
N PRO A 32 30.66 -0.28 -11.24
CA PRO A 32 29.84 -1.38 -11.70
C PRO A 32 30.46 -2.71 -11.26
N LYS A 33 29.60 -3.66 -10.90
CA LYS A 33 29.98 -5.05 -10.57
C LYS A 33 29.12 -5.99 -11.41
N GLY A 34 29.74 -6.90 -12.15
CA GLY A 34 29.06 -7.92 -12.96
C GLY A 34 29.61 -8.03 -14.38
N LYS A 35 29.10 -9.01 -15.14
CA LYS A 35 29.50 -9.31 -16.52
C LYS A 35 28.79 -8.46 -17.60
N GLY A 36 28.03 -7.43 -17.22
CA GLY A 36 27.31 -6.56 -18.17
C GLY A 36 26.08 -7.19 -18.85
N VAL A 37 25.63 -8.36 -18.40
CA VAL A 37 24.54 -9.14 -19.04
C VAL A 37 23.15 -8.51 -18.82
N LYS A 38 23.00 -7.58 -17.86
CA LYS A 38 21.72 -6.92 -17.56
C LYS A 38 21.73 -5.49 -18.10
N SER A 39 20.58 -5.06 -18.62
CA SER A 39 20.35 -3.68 -19.04
C SER A 39 20.63 -2.69 -17.90
N LEU A 40 21.05 -1.48 -18.28
CA LEU A 40 21.27 -0.38 -17.34
C LEU A 40 19.96 -0.08 -16.60
N LYS A 41 20.07 0.20 -15.30
CA LYS A 41 18.91 0.57 -14.49
C LYS A 41 18.33 1.89 -15.01
N SER A 42 17.01 2.00 -15.04
CA SER A 42 16.29 3.25 -15.34
C SER A 42 16.67 4.35 -14.34
N GLN A 43 16.80 3.98 -13.06
CA GLN A 43 17.25 4.90 -12.01
C GLN A 43 18.79 4.97 -11.97
N VAL A 44 19.32 6.19 -12.05
CA VAL A 44 20.75 6.48 -11.93
C VAL A 44 21.27 6.06 -10.55
N SER A 45 22.56 5.75 -10.46
CA SER A 45 23.19 5.38 -9.20
C SER A 45 22.92 6.40 -8.10
N ALA A 46 22.71 5.93 -6.87
CA ALA A 46 22.65 6.80 -5.69
C ALA A 46 23.94 7.61 -5.48
N LYS A 47 25.04 7.23 -6.14
CA LYS A 47 26.35 7.89 -6.09
C LYS A 47 26.41 9.08 -7.05
N ILE A 48 26.77 10.25 -6.51
CA ILE A 48 26.85 11.51 -7.28
C ILE A 48 28.10 11.64 -8.17
N GLY A 49 28.98 10.64 -8.17
CA GLY A 49 30.22 10.68 -8.98
C GLY A 49 31.36 11.52 -8.36
N ILE A 50 31.04 12.37 -7.39
CA ILE A 50 32.00 13.26 -6.70
C ILE A 50 31.96 13.05 -5.18
N SER A 51 32.94 13.62 -4.47
CA SER A 51 32.98 13.57 -3.01
C SER A 51 32.07 14.62 -2.39
N CYS A 52 31.08 14.20 -1.61
CA CYS A 52 30.36 15.10 -0.71
C CYS A 52 31.16 15.30 0.59
N PRO A 53 31.36 16.55 1.07
CA PRO A 53 32.18 16.84 2.25
C PRO A 53 31.55 16.42 3.58
N THR A 54 30.22 16.26 3.64
CA THR A 54 29.54 15.91 4.89
C THR A 54 30.00 14.55 5.45
N THR A 55 30.39 14.57 6.72
CA THR A 55 31.02 13.44 7.41
C THR A 55 30.67 13.50 8.90
N ILE A 56 30.52 12.33 9.52
CA ILE A 56 30.48 12.17 10.98
C ILE A 56 31.76 11.43 11.38
N LYS A 57 32.56 12.04 12.24
CA LYS A 57 33.76 11.41 12.81
C LYS A 57 33.46 11.06 14.26
N VAL A 58 33.59 9.78 14.61
CA VAL A 58 33.37 9.27 15.96
C VAL A 58 34.71 8.81 16.52
N ARG A 59 35.03 9.24 17.74
CA ARG A 59 36.16 8.77 18.54
C ARG A 59 35.61 8.19 19.83
N GLN A 60 35.86 6.91 20.06
CA GLN A 60 35.37 6.18 21.22
C GLN A 60 36.56 5.75 22.08
N SER A 61 36.51 6.12 23.36
CA SER A 61 37.35 5.55 24.42
C SER A 61 36.52 4.57 25.27
N THR A 62 37.12 4.03 26.34
CA THR A 62 36.42 3.17 27.31
C THR A 62 35.31 3.91 28.06
N GLU A 63 35.48 5.21 28.30
CA GLU A 63 34.56 6.01 29.13
C GLU A 63 33.70 6.97 28.33
N ASN A 64 34.16 7.41 27.14
CA ASN A 64 33.55 8.53 26.44
C ASN A 64 33.45 8.31 24.91
N VAL A 65 32.43 8.93 24.31
CA VAL A 65 32.24 8.98 22.85
C VAL A 65 32.20 10.43 22.40
N VAL A 66 33.17 10.83 21.57
CA VAL A 66 33.26 12.17 20.98
C VAL A 66 32.85 12.10 19.51
N VAL A 67 31.86 12.91 19.14
CA VAL A 67 31.32 12.97 17.77
C VAL A 67 31.56 14.36 17.18
N GLN A 68 32.20 14.42 16.02
CA GLN A 68 32.32 15.63 15.21
C GLN A 68 31.47 15.48 13.95
N TYR A 69 30.50 16.37 13.79
CA TYR A 69 29.57 16.36 12.66
C TYR A 69 29.79 17.54 11.73
N PHE A 70 29.95 17.24 10.44
CA PHE A 70 30.03 18.23 9.37
C PHE A 70 28.75 18.12 8.51
N PRO A 71 27.72 18.96 8.70
CA PRO A 71 26.40 18.77 8.10
C PRO A 71 26.31 19.16 6.62
N ASN A 72 27.22 20.02 6.15
CA ASN A 72 27.04 20.70 4.88
C ASN A 72 27.24 19.76 3.68
N HIS A 73 26.15 19.47 2.98
CA HIS A 73 26.18 18.86 1.67
C HIS A 73 26.55 19.91 0.62
N LYS A 74 27.49 19.58 -0.25
CA LYS A 74 27.85 20.41 -1.41
C LYS A 74 27.66 19.59 -2.68
N ASN A 75 27.21 20.25 -3.74
CA ASN A 75 27.07 19.70 -5.09
C ASN A 75 25.97 18.65 -5.26
N HIS A 76 25.06 18.48 -4.29
CA HIS A 76 23.89 17.65 -4.46
C HIS A 76 22.80 17.96 -3.43
N GLU A 77 21.56 17.66 -3.78
CA GLU A 77 20.41 17.70 -2.89
C GLU A 77 20.13 16.32 -2.25
N ASN A 78 19.26 16.31 -1.24
CA ASN A 78 18.90 15.11 -0.51
C ASN A 78 17.52 14.61 -0.94
N HIS A 79 17.43 14.05 -2.16
CA HIS A 79 16.21 13.41 -2.63
C HIS A 79 15.96 12.07 -1.94
N PHE A 80 14.69 11.82 -1.59
CA PHE A 80 14.27 10.62 -0.87
C PHE A 80 14.52 9.34 -1.66
N GLU A 81 14.37 9.37 -2.99
CA GLU A 81 14.56 8.25 -3.92
C GLU A 81 15.91 7.52 -3.80
N HIS A 82 16.96 8.20 -3.30
CA HIS A 82 18.29 7.60 -3.10
C HIS A 82 18.52 7.06 -1.68
N LEU A 83 17.54 7.19 -0.80
CA LEU A 83 17.54 6.57 0.52
C LEU A 83 17.02 5.13 0.40
N ARG A 84 17.43 4.29 1.36
CA ARG A 84 16.86 2.95 1.53
C ARG A 84 15.71 3.05 2.52
N LEU A 85 14.66 2.26 2.30
CA LEU A 85 13.66 1.97 3.33
C LEU A 85 14.34 1.48 4.61
N SER A 86 13.82 1.91 5.76
CA SER A 86 14.30 1.43 7.06
C SER A 86 13.93 -0.04 7.26
N GLU A 87 14.56 -0.72 8.21
CA GLU A 87 14.19 -2.11 8.53
C GLU A 87 12.75 -2.21 9.04
N SER A 88 12.31 -1.22 9.82
CA SER A 88 10.93 -1.10 10.27
C SER A 88 9.97 -0.89 9.09
N ASP A 89 10.26 0.02 8.16
CA ASP A 89 9.41 0.23 6.97
C ASP A 89 9.35 -1.02 6.10
N ARG A 90 10.48 -1.72 5.96
CA ARG A 90 10.53 -2.97 5.19
C ARG A 90 9.74 -4.08 5.84
N ALA A 91 9.79 -4.19 7.17
CA ALA A 91 8.98 -5.14 7.93
C ALA A 91 7.50 -4.77 7.88
N ALA A 92 7.16 -3.48 7.94
CA ALA A 92 5.80 -3.00 7.75
C ALA A 92 5.30 -3.35 6.35
N VAL A 93 6.05 -3.06 5.28
CA VAL A 93 5.67 -3.42 3.90
C VAL A 93 5.58 -4.93 3.70
N ALA A 94 6.48 -5.70 4.34
CA ALA A 94 6.39 -7.16 4.38
C ALA A 94 5.10 -7.64 5.07
N GLY A 95 4.64 -6.91 6.08
CA GLY A 95 3.40 -7.15 6.82
C GLY A 95 2.14 -6.50 6.22
N ILE A 96 2.24 -5.49 5.35
CA ILE A 96 1.12 -4.81 4.67
C ILE A 96 0.52 -5.69 3.56
N ASP A 97 1.28 -6.68 3.05
CA ASP A 97 0.67 -7.81 2.31
C ASP A 97 -0.24 -8.66 3.24
N ILE A 98 -0.31 -8.34 4.53
CA ILE A 98 -1.16 -8.98 5.53
C ILE A 98 -2.08 -7.99 6.28
N ARG A 99 -1.71 -6.75 6.66
CA ARG A 99 -2.54 -5.88 7.54
C ARG A 99 -2.30 -4.37 7.35
N GLU A 100 -3.43 -3.64 7.32
CA GLU A 100 -3.68 -2.22 7.64
C GLU A 100 -3.08 -1.06 6.83
N GLU A 101 -3.82 0.05 6.95
CA GLU A 101 -3.79 1.30 6.21
C GLU A 101 -2.39 1.87 5.98
N ILE A 102 -2.21 2.36 4.75
CA ILE A 102 -1.11 3.27 4.41
C ILE A 102 -1.38 4.57 5.18
N THR A 103 -0.91 4.62 6.42
CA THR A 103 -0.66 5.87 7.13
C THR A 103 0.12 6.79 6.19
N VAL A 104 -0.28 8.06 6.11
CA VAL A 104 0.36 9.09 5.27
C VAL A 104 1.80 9.27 5.75
N ASP A 105 2.67 8.43 5.21
CA ASP A 105 4.04 8.31 5.65
C ASP A 105 4.91 9.33 4.93
N SER A 106 6.01 9.76 5.54
CA SER A 106 6.90 10.77 4.95
C SER A 106 8.22 10.14 4.48
N GLY A 107 8.80 10.68 3.41
CA GLY A 107 10.14 10.28 2.95
C GLY A 107 10.16 9.10 1.96
N ARG A 108 11.09 8.14 2.13
CA ARG A 108 11.32 7.09 1.11
C ARG A 108 10.15 6.11 0.97
N LYS A 109 9.32 5.96 2.00
CA LYS A 109 8.14 5.08 2.00
C LYS A 109 7.04 5.57 1.04
N MET A 110 6.93 6.86 0.77
CA MET A 110 6.03 7.40 -0.28
C MET A 110 6.41 6.97 -1.70
N LEU A 111 7.68 6.58 -1.91
CA LEU A 111 8.23 6.25 -3.22
C LEU A 111 8.44 4.73 -3.38
N ILE A 112 7.63 3.91 -2.69
CA ILE A 112 7.71 2.45 -2.82
C ILE A 112 7.30 2.04 -4.24
N GLU A 113 8.20 1.34 -4.93
CA GLU A 113 7.93 0.80 -6.27
C GLU A 113 7.74 -0.72 -6.23
N LYS A 114 7.18 -1.29 -7.30
CA LYS A 114 7.07 -2.75 -7.49
C LYS A 114 8.39 -3.48 -7.26
N LYS A 115 9.51 -2.83 -7.61
CA LYS A 115 10.86 -3.41 -7.40
C LYS A 115 11.23 -3.51 -5.92
N ASP A 116 10.82 -2.54 -5.11
CA ASP A 116 11.03 -2.57 -3.66
C ASP A 116 10.24 -3.73 -3.03
N ILE A 117 8.96 -3.87 -3.39
CA ILE A 117 8.10 -4.98 -2.94
C ILE A 117 8.76 -6.32 -3.29
N HIS A 118 9.21 -6.50 -4.53
CA HIS A 118 9.90 -7.72 -4.95
C HIS A 118 11.17 -8.00 -4.10
N ASN A 119 11.99 -6.98 -3.84
CA ASN A 119 13.20 -7.15 -3.04
C ASN A 119 12.86 -7.47 -1.58
N ILE A 120 11.83 -6.85 -1.02
CA ILE A 120 11.34 -7.11 0.34
C ILE A 120 10.82 -8.54 0.43
N LYS A 121 9.96 -8.98 -0.50
CA LYS A 121 9.46 -10.36 -0.55
C LYS A 121 10.59 -11.38 -0.55
N ARG A 122 11.58 -11.18 -1.44
CA ARG A 122 12.77 -12.04 -1.49
C ARG A 122 13.54 -12.05 -0.17
N ASP A 123 13.80 -10.88 0.41
CA ASP A 123 14.66 -10.76 1.59
C ASP A 123 13.97 -11.28 2.87
N PHE A 124 12.64 -11.21 2.94
CA PHE A 124 11.82 -11.78 4.03
C PHE A 124 11.38 -13.22 3.75
N ASN A 125 11.83 -13.83 2.64
CA ASN A 125 11.42 -15.16 2.19
C ASN A 125 9.88 -15.33 2.09
N ILE A 126 9.20 -14.25 1.69
CA ILE A 126 7.76 -14.25 1.43
C ILE A 126 7.57 -14.79 0.02
N ASN A 127 7.33 -16.10 -0.08
CA ASN A 127 7.10 -16.78 -1.34
C ASN A 127 5.70 -16.50 -1.86
N GLY A 128 5.59 -15.71 -2.93
CA GLY A 128 4.38 -15.60 -3.75
C GLY A 128 3.15 -15.07 -3.03
N TYR A 129 2.02 -15.02 -3.74
CA TYR A 129 0.71 -14.66 -3.18
C TYR A 129 0.50 -15.41 -1.87
N ILE A 130 0.06 -14.73 -0.81
CA ILE A 130 -0.29 -15.36 0.47
C ILE A 130 -1.57 -16.17 0.24
N LYS A 131 -1.38 -17.31 -0.41
CA LYS A 131 -2.40 -18.32 -0.63
C LYS A 131 -2.50 -19.07 0.69
N ARG A 132 -3.36 -18.56 1.58
CA ARG A 132 -3.57 -19.11 2.93
C ARG A 132 -4.07 -20.55 2.88
N ASN A 133 -4.69 -20.92 1.77
CA ASN A 133 -5.19 -22.25 1.47
C ASN A 133 -5.18 -22.48 -0.04
N GLU A 134 -5.01 -23.74 -0.47
CA GLU A 134 -5.08 -24.14 -1.87
C GLU A 134 -6.41 -23.77 -2.55
N VAL A 135 -7.48 -23.63 -1.77
CA VAL A 135 -8.79 -23.15 -2.20
C VAL A 135 -8.92 -21.66 -1.87
N ASP A 136 -9.05 -20.82 -2.90
CA ASP A 136 -9.07 -19.36 -2.74
C ASP A 136 -10.26 -18.88 -1.88
N ALA A 137 -11.43 -19.52 -2.00
CA ALA A 137 -12.60 -19.21 -1.17
C ALA A 137 -12.31 -19.38 0.33
N VAL A 138 -11.52 -20.39 0.72
CA VAL A 138 -11.10 -20.60 2.11
C VAL A 138 -10.12 -19.52 2.54
N SER A 139 -9.21 -19.10 1.64
CA SER A 139 -8.28 -18.00 1.92
C SER A 139 -9.01 -16.69 2.19
N VAL A 140 -10.03 -16.36 1.38
CA VAL A 140 -10.89 -15.18 1.59
C VAL A 140 -11.65 -15.29 2.91
N LYS A 141 -12.25 -16.44 3.21
CA LYS A 141 -12.94 -16.67 4.49
C LYS A 141 -12.01 -16.45 5.70
N LEU A 142 -10.79 -16.97 5.65
CA LEU A 142 -9.81 -16.77 6.73
C LEU A 142 -9.41 -15.29 6.86
N TRP A 143 -9.23 -14.60 5.74
CA TRP A 143 -8.93 -13.17 5.71
C TRP A 143 -10.05 -12.33 6.29
N THR A 144 -11.30 -12.59 5.91
CA THR A 144 -12.45 -11.84 6.48
C THR A 144 -12.59 -12.03 7.98
N LYS A 145 -12.31 -13.23 8.50
CA LYS A 145 -12.31 -13.51 9.95
C LYS A 145 -11.19 -12.75 10.66
N GLU A 146 -10.00 -12.73 10.09
CA GLU A 146 -8.87 -12.01 10.70
C GLU A 146 -9.10 -10.51 10.77
N ILE A 147 -9.60 -9.89 9.71
CA ILE A 147 -9.94 -8.46 9.70
C ILE A 147 -10.96 -8.15 10.81
N LYS A 148 -12.02 -8.95 10.91
CA LYS A 148 -13.01 -8.80 11.98
C LYS A 148 -12.41 -8.96 13.37
N ASN A 149 -11.49 -9.92 13.55
CA ASN A 149 -10.83 -10.16 14.84
C ASN A 149 -9.84 -9.06 15.23
N ASN A 150 -9.25 -8.36 14.25
CA ASN A 150 -8.35 -7.24 14.52
C ASN A 150 -9.10 -5.95 14.90
N GLY A 151 -10.44 -5.93 14.79
CA GLY A 151 -11.25 -4.73 15.01
C GLY A 151 -11.33 -3.81 13.79
N GLU A 152 -10.82 -4.24 12.63
CA GLU A 152 -10.93 -3.51 11.38
C GLU A 152 -12.37 -3.63 10.82
N ASN A 153 -13.00 -2.50 10.51
CA ASN A 153 -14.40 -2.43 10.06
C ASN A 153 -14.52 -2.17 8.56
N CYS A 154 -13.55 -2.63 7.76
CA CYS A 154 -13.54 -2.42 6.33
C CYS A 154 -14.46 -3.41 5.57
N ILE A 155 -14.85 -4.54 6.18
CA ILE A 155 -15.79 -5.49 5.56
C ILE A 155 -17.20 -5.16 6.04
N VAL A 156 -18.00 -4.53 5.18
CA VAL A 156 -19.37 -4.11 5.50
C VAL A 156 -20.41 -5.19 5.19
N PHE A 157 -20.09 -6.14 4.30
CA PHE A 157 -20.93 -7.30 4.04
C PHE A 157 -20.09 -8.48 3.52
N PHE A 158 -20.41 -9.70 3.95
CA PHE A 158 -19.77 -10.92 3.44
C PHE A 158 -20.73 -12.10 3.45
N LYS A 159 -20.88 -12.75 2.29
CA LYS A 159 -21.52 -14.04 2.06
C LYS A 159 -20.54 -14.98 1.37
N GLU A 160 -20.36 -16.17 1.94
CA GLU A 160 -19.60 -17.24 1.30
C GLU A 160 -20.47 -18.16 0.44
N GLN A 161 -19.83 -18.87 -0.50
CA GLN A 161 -20.50 -19.90 -1.28
C GLN A 161 -20.79 -21.12 -0.40
N GLY A 162 -21.95 -21.73 -0.57
CA GLY A 162 -22.45 -22.85 0.23
C GLY A 162 -23.04 -22.45 1.58
N GLN A 163 -23.11 -21.16 1.90
CA GLN A 163 -23.82 -20.68 3.09
C GLN A 163 -25.32 -20.59 2.82
N SER A 164 -26.09 -21.45 3.48
CA SER A 164 -27.55 -21.45 3.44
C SER A 164 -28.15 -20.35 4.32
N GLY A 165 -29.29 -19.78 3.89
CA GLY A 165 -30.16 -18.95 4.73
C GLY A 165 -29.90 -17.44 4.71
N ASN A 166 -29.57 -16.83 3.56
CA ASN A 166 -29.47 -15.37 3.46
C ASN A 166 -30.78 -14.71 3.01
N ASP A 167 -31.31 -13.81 3.84
CA ASP A 167 -32.58 -13.06 3.69
C ASP A 167 -32.61 -11.98 2.58
N TYR A 168 -31.79 -12.14 1.54
CA TYR A 168 -31.55 -11.08 0.56
C TYR A 168 -31.67 -11.52 -0.90
N GLY A 169 -32.34 -12.65 -1.17
CA GLY A 169 -32.50 -13.17 -2.54
C GLY A 169 -31.24 -13.82 -3.13
N LEU A 170 -30.22 -14.06 -2.28
CA LEU A 170 -28.99 -14.76 -2.66
C LEU A 170 -29.14 -16.26 -2.41
N LYS A 171 -28.79 -17.07 -3.41
CA LYS A 171 -28.76 -18.52 -3.33
C LYS A 171 -27.47 -19.00 -2.67
N ASP A 172 -27.41 -20.26 -2.29
CA ASP A 172 -26.26 -20.83 -1.57
C ASP A 172 -24.96 -20.69 -2.38
N GLU A 173 -25.00 -20.88 -3.70
CA GLU A 173 -23.87 -20.74 -4.62
C GLU A 173 -23.37 -19.29 -4.83
N ASP A 174 -24.17 -18.30 -4.46
CA ASP A 174 -23.84 -16.88 -4.66
C ASP A 174 -22.74 -16.44 -3.67
N PHE A 175 -21.73 -15.74 -4.18
CA PHE A 175 -20.69 -15.09 -3.39
C PHE A 175 -20.91 -13.58 -3.41
N LEU A 176 -20.71 -12.94 -2.26
CA LEU A 176 -20.72 -11.49 -2.17
C LEU A 176 -19.76 -10.99 -1.09
N LEU A 177 -18.82 -10.12 -1.46
CA LEU A 177 -17.92 -9.46 -0.52
C LEU A 177 -17.93 -7.96 -0.81
N ILE A 178 -18.23 -7.16 0.22
CA ILE A 178 -18.27 -5.70 0.11
C ILE A 178 -17.26 -5.11 1.08
N ILE A 179 -16.36 -4.29 0.52
CA ILE A 179 -15.26 -3.66 1.24
C ILE A 179 -15.41 -2.14 1.15
N MET A 180 -15.28 -1.48 2.30
CA MET A 180 -15.36 -0.04 2.48
C MET A 180 -14.57 0.35 3.74
N THR A 181 -13.36 0.87 3.55
CA THR A 181 -12.46 1.37 4.61
C THR A 181 -12.98 2.66 5.24
N ASP A 182 -12.44 3.06 6.40
CA ASP A 182 -12.87 4.29 7.07
C ASP A 182 -12.51 5.55 6.26
N PHE A 183 -11.34 5.58 5.63
CA PHE A 183 -11.01 6.61 4.64
C PHE A 183 -12.08 6.70 3.54
N GLN A 184 -12.53 5.58 3.00
CA GLN A 184 -13.55 5.55 1.95
C GLN A 184 -14.91 6.06 2.45
N LYS A 185 -15.28 5.77 3.71
CA LYS A 185 -16.47 6.33 4.39
C LYS A 185 -16.39 7.85 4.50
N GLU A 186 -15.23 8.37 4.87
CA GLU A 186 -15.01 9.82 4.93
C GLU A 186 -15.11 10.46 3.55
N MET A 187 -14.49 9.85 2.53
CA MET A 187 -14.48 10.41 1.17
C MET A 187 -15.88 10.46 0.55
N ILE A 188 -16.70 9.41 0.71
CA ILE A 188 -18.07 9.43 0.20
C ILE A 188 -18.95 10.43 0.96
N THR A 189 -18.76 10.57 2.27
CA THR A 189 -19.49 11.55 3.08
C THR A 189 -19.15 12.98 2.67
N LYS A 190 -17.86 13.22 2.33
CA LYS A 190 -17.37 14.53 1.93
C LYS A 190 -17.77 14.91 0.49
N TYR A 191 -17.63 13.98 -0.46
CA TYR A 191 -17.73 14.29 -1.89
C TYR A 191 -18.94 13.65 -2.60
N GLY A 192 -19.66 12.73 -1.96
CA GLY A 192 -20.77 11.99 -2.59
C GLY A 192 -21.99 12.83 -2.94
N LYS A 193 -22.13 14.05 -2.39
CA LYS A 193 -23.27 14.94 -2.69
C LYS A 193 -23.27 15.46 -4.13
N ASP A 194 -22.11 15.74 -4.71
CA ASP A 194 -22.03 16.26 -6.09
C ASP A 194 -22.33 15.13 -7.07
N LYS A 195 -21.44 14.14 -7.14
CA LYS A 195 -21.54 13.06 -8.12
C LYS A 195 -21.09 11.73 -7.53
N ILE A 196 -21.93 10.73 -7.69
CA ILE A 196 -21.59 9.32 -7.48
C ILE A 196 -21.58 8.62 -8.83
N CYS A 197 -20.52 7.87 -9.11
CA CYS A 197 -20.38 7.05 -10.29
C CYS A 197 -20.27 5.59 -9.88
N ILE A 198 -20.80 4.67 -10.70
CA ILE A 198 -20.59 3.24 -10.53
C ILE A 198 -20.01 2.68 -11.80
N ASP A 199 -18.93 1.94 -11.63
CA ASP A 199 -18.19 1.28 -12.68
C ASP A 199 -18.24 -0.23 -12.47
N VAL A 200 -18.47 -0.97 -13.55
CA VAL A 200 -18.49 -2.43 -13.55
C VAL A 200 -17.33 -2.96 -14.37
N THR A 201 -16.45 -3.70 -13.70
CA THR A 201 -15.30 -4.33 -14.35
C THR A 201 -15.55 -5.83 -14.47
N HIS A 202 -15.80 -6.28 -15.71
CA HIS A 202 -15.99 -7.69 -16.06
C HIS A 202 -14.65 -8.38 -16.34
N GLY A 203 -14.56 -9.69 -16.05
CA GLY A 203 -13.51 -10.56 -16.59
C GLY A 203 -12.09 -10.34 -16.02
N LEU A 204 -11.97 -9.77 -14.82
CA LEU A 204 -10.66 -9.50 -14.19
C LEU A 204 -10.00 -10.71 -13.53
N ASN A 205 -10.64 -11.88 -13.51
CA ASN A 205 -10.09 -13.08 -12.89
C ASN A 205 -10.51 -14.39 -13.59
N SER A 206 -9.84 -15.48 -13.23
CA SER A 206 -10.11 -16.84 -13.72
C SER A 206 -11.44 -17.44 -13.24
N TYR A 207 -12.17 -16.73 -12.38
CA TYR A 207 -13.37 -17.20 -11.71
C TYR A 207 -14.66 -16.53 -12.21
N ASP A 208 -14.54 -15.58 -13.16
CA ASP A 208 -15.65 -14.81 -13.74
C ASP A 208 -16.45 -14.00 -12.70
N PHE A 209 -15.77 -13.44 -11.70
CA PHE A 209 -16.41 -12.53 -10.73
C PHE A 209 -16.38 -11.11 -11.28
N ASN A 210 -17.48 -10.40 -11.05
CA ASN A 210 -17.59 -8.98 -11.32
C ASN A 210 -17.07 -8.17 -10.13
N LEU A 211 -16.37 -7.08 -10.45
CA LEU A 211 -16.02 -6.05 -9.47
C LEU A 211 -16.83 -4.79 -9.79
N TYR A 212 -17.71 -4.43 -8.86
CA TYR A 212 -18.45 -3.18 -8.87
C TYR A 212 -17.74 -2.18 -7.97
N SER A 213 -17.49 -0.98 -8.49
CA SER A 213 -16.81 0.09 -7.77
C SER A 213 -17.70 1.32 -7.72
N VAL A 214 -17.94 1.86 -6.53
CA VAL A 214 -18.55 3.18 -6.36
C VAL A 214 -17.43 4.21 -6.30
N LEU A 215 -17.56 5.28 -7.07
CA LEU A 215 -16.60 6.39 -7.13
C LEU A 215 -17.27 7.73 -6.82
N VAL A 216 -16.51 8.61 -6.19
CA VAL A 216 -16.85 10.03 -6.05
C VAL A 216 -15.79 10.88 -6.73
N VAL A 217 -16.13 12.12 -7.04
CA VAL A 217 -15.20 13.07 -7.66
C VAL A 217 -14.78 14.12 -6.63
N ASP A 218 -13.48 14.27 -6.41
CA ASP A 218 -12.95 15.28 -5.49
C ASP A 218 -12.95 16.70 -6.09
N GLU A 219 -12.51 17.67 -5.30
CA GLU A 219 -12.39 19.08 -5.68
C GLU A 219 -11.39 19.33 -6.82
N HIS A 220 -10.47 18.39 -7.05
CA HIS A 220 -9.46 18.42 -8.11
C HIS A 220 -9.87 17.61 -9.36
N LYS A 221 -11.12 17.13 -9.41
CA LYS A 221 -11.68 16.30 -10.49
C LYS A 221 -11.01 14.92 -10.62
N ASN A 222 -10.41 14.41 -9.55
CA ASN A 222 -9.97 13.03 -9.49
C ASN A 222 -11.12 12.11 -9.06
N GLY A 223 -11.21 10.93 -9.69
CA GLY A 223 -12.10 9.86 -9.24
C GLY A 223 -11.47 9.12 -8.06
N ILE A 224 -12.23 8.98 -6.97
CA ILE A 224 -11.84 8.23 -5.78
C ILE A 224 -12.81 7.07 -5.60
N SER A 225 -12.33 5.83 -5.62
CA SER A 225 -13.15 4.65 -5.32
C SER A 225 -13.45 4.55 -3.84
N VAL A 226 -14.74 4.59 -3.48
CA VAL A 226 -15.24 4.67 -2.10
C VAL A 226 -15.94 3.42 -1.61
N ALA A 227 -16.18 2.44 -2.48
CA ALA A 227 -16.58 1.11 -2.05
C ALA A 227 -16.27 0.11 -3.16
N PHE A 228 -16.07 -1.14 -2.79
CA PHE A 228 -15.87 -2.25 -3.73
C PHE A 228 -16.81 -3.40 -3.40
N CYS A 229 -17.37 -4.02 -4.43
CA CYS A 229 -18.20 -5.20 -4.30
C CYS A 229 -17.74 -6.28 -5.28
N PHE A 230 -17.43 -7.45 -4.75
CA PHE A 230 -17.04 -8.63 -5.52
C PHE A 230 -18.18 -9.64 -5.50
N SER A 231 -18.64 -10.06 -6.67
CA SER A 231 -19.70 -11.08 -6.77
C SER A 231 -19.56 -11.93 -8.02
N ASN A 232 -19.92 -13.21 -7.92
CA ASN A 232 -20.15 -14.09 -9.07
C ASN A 232 -21.56 -13.92 -9.68
N LYS A 233 -22.37 -12.99 -9.17
CA LYS A 233 -23.71 -12.69 -9.66
C LYS A 233 -23.81 -11.23 -10.12
N SER A 234 -24.60 -11.01 -11.16
CA SER A 234 -25.01 -9.69 -11.61
C SER A 234 -26.52 -9.63 -11.60
N SER A 235 -27.08 -9.13 -10.50
CA SER A 235 -28.53 -9.03 -10.30
C SER A 235 -28.89 -7.83 -9.42
N GLU A 236 -30.15 -7.42 -9.48
CA GLU A 236 -30.69 -6.33 -8.65
C GLU A 236 -30.49 -6.59 -7.15
N ASP A 237 -30.63 -7.83 -6.69
CA ASP A 237 -30.36 -8.21 -5.29
C ASP A 237 -28.94 -7.86 -4.84
N VAL A 238 -27.94 -8.08 -5.70
CA VAL A 238 -26.54 -7.74 -5.39
C VAL A 238 -26.40 -6.24 -5.16
N PHE A 239 -26.99 -5.43 -6.04
CA PHE A 239 -26.95 -3.98 -5.91
C PHE A 239 -27.74 -3.46 -4.72
N ARG A 240 -28.91 -4.05 -4.42
CA ARG A 240 -29.71 -3.71 -3.24
C ARG A 240 -28.93 -3.95 -1.96
N ILE A 241 -28.25 -5.09 -1.85
CA ILE A 241 -27.37 -5.40 -0.71
C ILE A 241 -26.19 -4.43 -0.69
N TYR A 242 -25.58 -4.15 -1.83
CA TYR A 242 -24.42 -3.28 -1.93
C TYR A 242 -24.71 -1.86 -1.45
N PHE A 243 -25.78 -1.24 -1.94
CA PHE A 243 -26.18 0.09 -1.49
C PHE A 243 -26.70 0.11 -0.07
N SER A 244 -27.44 -0.92 0.35
CA SER A 244 -27.86 -1.03 1.75
C SER A 244 -26.66 -1.12 2.69
N ALA A 245 -25.60 -1.85 2.32
CA ALA A 245 -24.38 -1.96 3.12
C ALA A 245 -23.65 -0.61 3.21
N ILE A 246 -23.55 0.13 2.10
CA ILE A 246 -22.98 1.48 2.10
C ILE A 246 -23.82 2.41 2.99
N LYS A 247 -25.15 2.45 2.78
CA LYS A 247 -26.07 3.27 3.57
C LYS A 247 -26.01 2.96 5.07
N ASN A 248 -25.90 1.69 5.45
CA ASN A 248 -25.74 1.31 6.85
C ASN A 248 -24.38 1.75 7.42
N ALA A 249 -23.34 1.85 6.59
CA ALA A 249 -22.01 2.26 7.00
C ALA A 249 -21.84 3.78 7.14
N VAL A 250 -22.51 4.59 6.31
CA VAL A 250 -22.29 6.06 6.27
C VAL A 250 -23.57 6.91 6.36
N GLY A 251 -24.74 6.30 6.40
CA GLY A 251 -26.03 6.99 6.33
C GLY A 251 -26.50 7.25 4.89
N ILE A 252 -27.55 8.06 4.77
CA ILE A 252 -28.14 8.45 3.48
C ILE A 252 -27.25 9.49 2.80
N ILE A 253 -26.99 9.32 1.50
CA ILE A 253 -26.20 10.26 0.71
C ILE A 253 -27.06 10.83 -0.41
N GLU A 254 -27.58 12.03 -0.18
CA GLU A 254 -28.32 12.77 -1.21
C GLU A 254 -27.35 13.27 -2.29
N THR A 255 -27.21 12.50 -3.36
CA THR A 255 -26.37 12.84 -4.52
C THR A 255 -27.16 13.58 -5.59
N THR A 256 -26.59 14.62 -6.19
CA THR A 256 -27.25 15.37 -7.26
C THR A 256 -27.15 14.66 -8.61
N THR A 257 -26.06 13.93 -8.84
CA THR A 257 -25.79 13.24 -10.10
C THR A 257 -25.34 11.82 -9.83
N PHE A 258 -26.10 10.85 -10.33
CA PHE A 258 -25.74 9.44 -10.27
C PHE A 258 -25.43 8.93 -11.68
N MET A 259 -24.19 8.49 -11.89
CA MET A 259 -23.69 7.96 -13.16
C MET A 259 -23.52 6.44 -13.03
N ASN A 260 -24.04 5.69 -13.99
CA ASN A 260 -23.87 4.25 -14.09
C ASN A 260 -23.62 3.89 -15.55
N ASP A 261 -22.88 2.81 -15.79
CA ASP A 261 -22.96 2.10 -17.07
C ASP A 261 -24.36 1.52 -17.20
N ASP A 262 -25.00 1.62 -18.38
CA ASP A 262 -26.40 1.27 -18.72
C ASP A 262 -26.83 -0.16 -18.27
N ILE A 263 -26.85 -0.40 -16.95
CA ILE A 263 -27.25 -1.65 -16.31
C ILE A 263 -28.65 -1.38 -15.77
N PRO A 264 -29.69 -2.03 -16.32
CA PRO A 264 -31.08 -1.77 -15.97
C PRO A 264 -31.38 -1.83 -14.46
N ALA A 265 -30.63 -2.64 -13.71
CA ALA A 265 -30.77 -2.78 -12.27
C ALA A 265 -30.49 -1.48 -11.48
N PHE A 266 -29.66 -0.56 -12.00
CA PHE A 266 -29.38 0.71 -11.33
C PHE A 266 -30.53 1.72 -11.47
N ILE A 267 -31.30 1.64 -12.55
CA ILE A 267 -32.40 2.56 -12.84
C ILE A 267 -33.58 2.33 -11.85
N MET A 268 -33.71 1.11 -11.32
CA MET A 268 -34.78 0.73 -10.39
C MET A 268 -34.50 1.08 -8.92
N LEU A 269 -33.25 1.36 -8.56
CA LEU A 269 -32.81 1.59 -7.17
C LEU A 269 -32.81 3.07 -6.77
N GLY A 270 -33.67 3.88 -7.37
CA GLY A 270 -33.80 5.32 -7.10
C GLY A 270 -33.67 5.63 -5.60
N VAL A 271 -32.61 6.38 -5.27
CA VAL A 271 -32.19 6.86 -3.94
C VAL A 271 -31.26 5.90 -3.16
N MET A 272 -29.95 6.16 -3.27
CA MET A 272 -28.98 5.94 -2.16
C MET A 272 -29.15 7.04 -1.10
#